data_AF-A0AAU6Q0A4-F1
#
_entry.id   AF-A0AAU6Q0A4-F1
#
_cell.length_a   1.000
_cell.length_b   1.000
_cell.length_c   1.000
_cell.angle_alpha   90.00
_cell.angle_beta   90.00
_cell.angle_gamma   90.00
#
_symmetry.space_group_name_H-M   'P 1'
#
loop_
_entity.id
_entity.type
_entity.pdbx_description
1 polymer ?
#
loop_
_entity_poly.entity_id
_entity_poly.type
_entity_poly.pdbx_seq_one_letter_code
_entity_poly.pdbx_strand_id
1 'polypeptide(L)'
;MLTDFACTVIAFDQGEKVRELIEQQRYAEAREALATSSLPIGSAQDEVALLKAVILICEHQFQEALKLVSATLPFVVLDRTLSALAHWVGAIALAGLERDDDAVYWCSLAADQARSPAASRLQVGILCCWAELNVSLGQTEQGSARAQLALRKARLPHELFHAHLVAGRIFGELDPKKARYHLELAQHLAVTPERRFLVENPRVQPSPNLVLKDLGRIKVNLLRGTALEVNGARVSANGTPRAALLLAYLIQNDGESIAEIAEQILPPETAIKSADKARSDRAARVRQHLNQSRRLIGDSSSVVCKGGRLWLGHQYEWESDLRLAVIGGKFHGEEISPLLACPWLEELTFTLGRSHHRP
;
A
#
# COMPACT_ATOMS: atom_id res chain seq x y z
N MET A 1 -0.76 -11.38 -7.84
CA MET A 1 0.21 -10.26 -7.81
C MET A 1 0.71 -9.94 -9.21
N LEU A 2 1.56 -10.77 -9.85
CA LEU A 2 2.10 -10.46 -11.18
C LEU A 2 1.01 -10.11 -12.22
N THR A 3 -0.08 -10.87 -12.23
CA THR A 3 -1.24 -10.66 -13.11
C THR A 3 -1.99 -9.35 -12.85
N ASP A 4 -2.25 -9.02 -11.57
CA ASP A 4 -2.93 -7.78 -11.17
C ASP A 4 -2.19 -6.52 -11.63
N PHE A 5 -0.87 -6.59 -11.78
CA PHE A 5 -0.01 -5.46 -12.15
C PHE A 5 0.38 -5.45 -13.63
N ALA A 6 0.79 -6.60 -14.19
CA ALA A 6 1.25 -6.69 -15.57
C ALA A 6 0.18 -6.27 -16.58
N CYS A 7 -1.09 -6.62 -16.34
CA CYS A 7 -2.19 -6.27 -17.23
C CYS A 7 -2.54 -4.77 -17.22
N THR A 8 -2.04 -3.98 -16.27
CA THR A 8 -2.30 -2.52 -16.20
C THR A 8 -1.34 -1.67 -17.04
N VAL A 9 -0.26 -2.30 -17.53
CA VAL A 9 0.80 -1.64 -18.30
C VAL A 9 0.94 -2.18 -19.73
N ILE A 10 0.32 -3.32 -20.03
CA ILE A 10 0.27 -3.89 -21.38
C ILE A 10 -0.95 -3.31 -22.10
N ALA A 11 -0.72 -2.56 -23.17
CA ALA A 11 -1.75 -1.87 -23.94
C ALA A 11 -2.16 -2.70 -25.16
N PHE A 12 -2.47 -3.98 -24.94
CA PHE A 12 -2.86 -4.91 -25.99
C PHE A 12 -4.39 -4.98 -26.12
N ASP A 13 -4.91 -4.94 -27.35
CA ASP A 13 -6.36 -4.92 -27.63
C ASP A 13 -7.13 -6.13 -27.07
N GLN A 14 -6.45 -7.25 -26.82
CA GLN A 14 -7.04 -8.42 -26.12
C GLN A 14 -6.51 -8.61 -24.69
N GLY A 15 -5.79 -7.63 -24.14
CA GLY A 15 -5.19 -7.71 -22.80
C GLY A 15 -6.21 -7.99 -21.70
N GLU A 16 -7.40 -7.41 -21.79
CA GLU A 16 -8.50 -7.66 -20.84
C GLU A 16 -9.05 -9.09 -20.95
N LYS A 17 -9.25 -9.60 -22.16
CA LYS A 17 -9.72 -10.98 -22.39
C LYS A 17 -8.68 -12.00 -21.94
N VAL A 18 -7.41 -11.78 -22.26
CA VAL A 18 -6.31 -12.65 -21.84
C VAL A 18 -6.14 -12.61 -20.32
N ARG A 19 -6.27 -11.44 -19.71
CA ARG A 19 -6.29 -11.29 -18.24
C ARG A 19 -7.41 -12.11 -17.62
N GLU A 20 -8.64 -12.00 -18.14
CA GLU A 20 -9.79 -12.76 -17.64
C GLU A 20 -9.53 -14.27 -17.72
N LEU A 21 -8.96 -14.75 -18.85
CA LEU A 21 -8.59 -16.15 -19.01
C LEU A 21 -7.50 -16.60 -18.04
N ILE A 22 -6.50 -15.75 -17.77
CA ILE A 22 -5.45 -16.01 -16.79
C ILE A 22 -6.04 -16.06 -15.36
N GLU A 23 -6.93 -15.14 -15.02
CA GLU A 23 -7.63 -15.10 -13.72
C GLU A 23 -8.50 -16.35 -13.52
N GLN A 24 -9.13 -16.86 -14.59
CA GLN A 24 -9.89 -18.12 -14.60
C GLN A 24 -9.02 -19.39 -14.67
N GLN A 25 -7.69 -19.27 -14.64
CA GLN A 25 -6.73 -20.38 -14.80
C GLN A 25 -6.85 -21.13 -16.15
N ARG A 26 -7.44 -20.49 -17.17
CA ARG A 26 -7.64 -21.02 -18.53
C ARG A 26 -6.43 -20.70 -19.40
N TYR A 27 -5.25 -21.15 -18.99
CA TYR A 27 -3.96 -20.78 -19.59
C TYR A 27 -3.82 -21.25 -21.05
N ALA A 28 -4.38 -22.40 -21.42
CA ALA A 28 -4.40 -22.88 -22.80
C ALA A 28 -5.15 -21.92 -23.73
N GLU A 29 -6.31 -21.44 -23.29
CA GLU A 29 -7.14 -20.49 -24.05
C GLU A 29 -6.52 -19.09 -24.08
N ALA A 30 -5.86 -18.68 -22.99
CA ALA A 30 -5.08 -17.44 -22.96
C ALA A 30 -3.95 -17.46 -24.01
N ARG A 31 -3.27 -18.60 -24.19
CA ARG A 31 -2.26 -18.78 -25.25
C ARG A 31 -2.87 -18.73 -26.64
N GLU A 32 -4.01 -19.38 -26.85
CA GLU A 32 -4.70 -19.39 -28.14
C GLU A 32 -5.20 -18.00 -28.53
N ALA A 33 -5.74 -17.23 -27.58
CA ALA A 33 -6.10 -15.83 -27.77
C ALA A 33 -4.89 -14.96 -28.18
N LEU A 34 -3.71 -15.21 -27.61
CA LEU A 34 -2.48 -14.52 -28.02
C LEU A 34 -1.97 -14.97 -29.39
N ALA A 35 -2.16 -16.24 -29.77
CA ALA A 35 -1.69 -16.80 -31.05
C ALA A 35 -2.58 -16.41 -32.24
N THR A 36 -3.87 -16.15 -32.01
CA THR A 36 -4.86 -15.78 -33.03
C THR A 36 -4.84 -14.30 -33.39
N SER A 37 -4.08 -13.47 -32.67
CA SER A 37 -3.83 -12.08 -33.04
C SER A 37 -2.89 -12.00 -34.25
N SER A 38 -3.21 -11.13 -35.22
CA SER A 38 -2.29 -10.81 -36.33
C SER A 38 -0.93 -10.43 -35.76
N LEU A 39 0.14 -11.13 -36.18
CA LEU A 39 1.51 -10.96 -35.66
C LEU A 39 1.84 -9.48 -35.43
N PRO A 40 1.87 -9.03 -34.16
CA PRO A 40 2.14 -7.64 -33.87
C PRO A 40 3.57 -7.29 -34.31
N ILE A 41 3.78 -6.08 -34.83
CA ILE A 41 5.09 -5.57 -35.24
C ILE A 41 5.56 -4.57 -34.17
N GLY A 42 6.84 -4.62 -33.80
CA GLY A 42 7.44 -3.67 -32.86
C GLY A 42 7.04 -3.91 -31.41
N SER A 43 6.75 -2.85 -30.65
CA SER A 43 6.51 -2.92 -29.18
C SER A 43 5.37 -3.86 -28.78
N ALA A 44 4.35 -4.01 -29.62
CA ALA A 44 3.25 -4.94 -29.38
C ALA A 44 3.70 -6.42 -29.41
N GLN A 45 4.78 -6.75 -30.13
CA GLN A 45 5.38 -8.09 -30.12
C GLN A 45 6.05 -8.40 -28.78
N ASP A 46 6.77 -7.42 -28.23
CA ASP A 46 7.46 -7.55 -26.96
C ASP A 46 6.49 -7.63 -25.78
N GLU A 47 5.42 -6.84 -25.80
CA GLU A 47 4.32 -6.93 -24.84
C GLU A 47 3.66 -8.31 -24.83
N VAL A 48 3.39 -8.87 -26.02
CA VAL A 48 2.85 -10.24 -26.16
C VAL A 48 3.84 -11.28 -25.65
N ALA A 49 5.14 -11.11 -25.89
CA ALA A 49 6.16 -12.03 -25.37
C ALA A 49 6.23 -12.00 -23.85
N LEU A 50 6.17 -10.83 -23.22
CA LEU A 50 6.12 -10.69 -21.77
C LEU A 50 4.84 -11.29 -21.17
N LEU A 51 3.69 -11.12 -21.82
CA LEU A 51 2.44 -11.74 -21.37
C LEU A 51 2.47 -13.27 -21.49
N LYS A 52 3.08 -13.81 -22.56
CA LYS A 52 3.35 -15.25 -22.68
C LYS A 52 4.26 -15.73 -21.55
N ALA A 53 5.29 -14.97 -21.18
CA ALA A 53 6.15 -15.32 -20.05
C ALA A 53 5.39 -15.33 -18.72
N VAL A 54 4.45 -14.40 -18.51
CA VAL A 54 3.55 -14.42 -17.33
C VAL A 54 2.71 -15.70 -17.30
N ILE A 55 2.13 -16.11 -18.44
CA ILE A 55 1.37 -17.37 -18.54
C ILE A 55 2.25 -18.57 -18.21
N LEU A 56 3.47 -18.63 -18.76
CA LEU A 56 4.42 -19.70 -18.47
C LEU A 56 4.77 -19.78 -16.98
N ILE A 57 4.93 -18.65 -16.30
CA ILE A 57 5.12 -18.60 -14.84
C ILE A 57 3.92 -19.19 -14.10
N CYS A 58 2.70 -18.83 -14.51
CA CYS A 58 1.47 -19.37 -13.92
C CYS A 58 1.33 -20.89 -14.13
N GLU A 59 1.87 -21.42 -15.23
CA GLU A 59 1.95 -22.86 -15.52
C GLU A 59 3.18 -23.53 -14.88
N HIS A 60 3.94 -22.83 -14.04
CA HIS A 60 5.19 -23.30 -13.42
C HIS A 60 6.30 -23.69 -14.41
N GLN A 61 6.24 -23.20 -15.66
CA GLN A 61 7.27 -23.37 -16.70
C GLN A 61 8.32 -22.27 -16.59
N PHE A 62 9.03 -22.24 -15.46
CA PHE A 62 9.93 -21.13 -15.10
C PHE A 62 11.14 -21.02 -16.03
N GLN A 63 11.69 -22.14 -16.50
CA GLN A 63 12.84 -22.15 -17.40
C GLN A 63 12.49 -21.56 -18.77
N GLU A 64 11.31 -21.88 -19.30
CA GLU A 64 10.77 -21.37 -20.55
C GLU A 64 10.45 -19.88 -20.43
N ALA A 65 9.84 -19.46 -19.32
CA ALA A 65 9.57 -18.05 -19.03
C ALA A 65 10.88 -17.23 -19.00
N LEU A 66 11.91 -17.74 -18.32
CA LEU A 66 13.21 -17.07 -18.23
C LEU A 66 13.90 -16.95 -19.60
N LYS A 67 13.86 -18.01 -20.41
CA LYS A 67 14.38 -17.99 -21.79
C LYS A 67 13.68 -16.91 -22.63
N LEU A 68 12.35 -16.86 -22.53
CA LEU A 68 11.55 -15.89 -23.28
C LEU A 68 11.86 -14.45 -22.85
N VAL A 69 11.87 -14.17 -21.54
CA VAL A 69 12.22 -12.85 -21.00
C VAL A 69 13.62 -12.42 -21.41
N SER A 70 14.60 -13.33 -21.33
CA SER A 70 15.99 -13.04 -21.69
C SER A 70 16.13 -12.69 -23.19
N ALA A 71 15.32 -13.33 -24.04
CA ALA A 71 15.27 -13.01 -25.47
C ALA A 71 14.57 -11.66 -25.74
N THR A 72 13.58 -11.27 -24.94
CA THR A 72 12.85 -9.99 -25.08
C THR A 72 13.63 -8.80 -24.52
N LEU A 73 14.44 -8.98 -23.48
CA LEU A 73 15.09 -7.90 -22.74
C LEU A 73 15.89 -6.88 -23.60
N PRO A 74 16.67 -7.30 -24.62
CA PRO A 74 17.41 -6.36 -25.47
C PRO A 74 16.52 -5.39 -26.25
N PHE A 75 15.28 -5.77 -26.53
CA PHE A 75 14.34 -4.99 -27.35
C PHE A 75 13.55 -3.99 -26.51
N VAL A 76 13.33 -4.28 -25.23
CA VAL A 76 12.55 -3.43 -24.32
C VAL A 76 13.40 -2.49 -23.46
N VAL A 77 14.73 -2.49 -23.60
CA VAL A 77 15.63 -1.76 -22.69
C VAL A 77 15.40 -0.24 -22.64
N LEU A 78 14.92 0.35 -23.73
CA LEU A 78 14.62 1.79 -23.83
C LEU A 78 13.24 2.15 -23.27
N ASP A 79 12.32 1.18 -23.21
CA ASP A 79 11.03 1.34 -22.58
C ASP A 79 11.14 0.99 -21.10
N ARG A 80 11.12 2.02 -20.24
CA ARG A 80 11.27 1.84 -18.78
C ARG A 80 10.18 0.94 -18.18
N THR A 81 8.97 0.93 -18.74
CA THR A 81 7.85 0.13 -18.24
C THR A 81 8.00 -1.33 -18.63
N LEU A 82 8.26 -1.60 -19.91
CA LEU A 82 8.46 -2.97 -20.40
C LEU A 82 9.78 -3.56 -19.87
N SER A 83 10.83 -2.75 -19.73
CA SER A 83 12.07 -3.15 -19.07
C SER A 83 11.84 -3.50 -17.59
N ALA A 84 11.09 -2.68 -16.84
CA ALA A 84 10.73 -3.00 -15.45
C ALA A 84 9.96 -4.32 -15.35
N LEU A 85 8.97 -4.51 -16.23
CA LEU A 85 8.18 -5.73 -16.26
C LEU A 85 9.02 -6.95 -16.62
N ALA A 86 9.87 -6.86 -17.65
CA ALA A 86 10.76 -7.95 -18.06
C ALA A 86 11.68 -8.40 -16.93
N HIS A 87 12.36 -7.46 -16.26
CA HIS A 87 13.20 -7.79 -15.11
C HIS A 87 12.39 -8.40 -13.96
N TRP A 88 11.17 -7.94 -13.70
CA TRP A 88 10.33 -8.48 -12.64
C TRP A 88 9.84 -9.91 -12.95
N VAL A 89 9.37 -10.16 -14.17
CA VAL A 89 8.98 -11.49 -14.65
C VAL A 89 10.18 -12.44 -14.56
N GLY A 90 11.36 -11.99 -14.99
CA GLY A 90 12.59 -12.76 -14.88
C GLY A 90 12.98 -13.07 -13.43
N ALA A 91 12.81 -12.12 -12.50
CA ALA A 91 13.03 -12.36 -11.08
C ALA A 91 12.11 -13.46 -10.51
N ILE A 92 10.83 -13.46 -10.87
CA ILE A 92 9.89 -14.49 -10.43
C ILE A 92 10.25 -15.86 -11.03
N ALA A 93 10.65 -15.90 -12.31
CA ALA A 93 11.10 -17.13 -12.95
C ALA A 93 12.37 -17.69 -12.28
N LEU A 94 13.35 -16.84 -11.96
CA LEU A 94 14.56 -17.23 -11.23
C LEU A 94 14.25 -17.76 -9.83
N ALA A 95 13.34 -17.12 -9.10
CA ALA A 95 12.89 -17.60 -7.79
C ALA A 95 12.17 -18.96 -7.90
N GLY A 96 11.36 -19.17 -8.93
CA GLY A 96 10.73 -20.47 -9.21
C GLY A 96 11.72 -21.58 -9.57
N LEU A 97 12.95 -21.22 -9.98
CA LEU A 97 14.08 -22.12 -10.20
C LEU A 97 15.01 -22.22 -8.98
N GLU A 98 14.60 -21.69 -7.82
CA GLU A 98 15.37 -21.68 -6.57
C GLU A 98 16.71 -20.93 -6.70
N ARG A 99 16.78 -19.95 -7.60
CA ARG A 99 17.94 -19.06 -7.79
C ARG A 99 17.71 -17.71 -7.13
N ASP A 100 17.49 -17.74 -5.82
CA ASP A 100 17.01 -16.59 -5.05
C ASP A 100 17.96 -15.38 -5.09
N ASP A 101 19.28 -15.59 -5.08
CA ASP A 101 20.27 -14.50 -5.20
C ASP A 101 20.14 -13.76 -6.54
N ASP A 102 20.02 -14.51 -7.64
CA ASP A 102 19.82 -13.95 -8.98
C ASP A 102 18.44 -13.27 -9.07
N ALA A 103 17.41 -13.87 -8.46
CA ALA A 103 16.08 -13.30 -8.40
C ALA A 103 16.08 -11.94 -7.69
N VAL A 104 16.78 -11.80 -6.57
CA VAL A 104 16.94 -10.53 -5.86
C VAL A 104 17.67 -9.51 -6.72
N TYR A 105 18.73 -9.90 -7.42
CA TYR A 105 19.44 -9.00 -8.34
C TYR A 105 18.49 -8.50 -9.45
N TRP A 106 17.77 -9.38 -10.12
CA TRP A 106 16.80 -8.99 -11.17
C TRP A 106 15.66 -8.12 -10.62
N CYS A 107 15.19 -8.42 -9.41
CA CYS A 107 14.16 -7.61 -8.75
C CYS A 107 14.67 -6.18 -8.44
N SER A 108 15.94 -6.04 -8.08
CA SER A 108 16.57 -4.73 -7.88
C SER A 108 16.65 -3.90 -9.16
N LEU A 109 16.95 -4.54 -10.31
CA LEU A 109 16.93 -3.91 -11.62
C LEU A 109 15.51 -3.45 -11.98
N ALA A 110 14.51 -4.32 -11.78
CA ALA A 110 13.11 -3.97 -11.98
C ALA A 110 12.71 -2.75 -11.13
N ALA A 111 13.13 -2.72 -9.87
CA ALA A 111 12.83 -1.63 -8.95
C ALA A 111 13.46 -0.30 -9.36
N ASP A 112 14.67 -0.32 -9.92
CA ASP A 112 15.32 0.89 -10.43
C ASP A 112 14.58 1.46 -11.65
N GLN A 113 14.17 0.59 -12.59
CA GLN A 113 13.34 0.99 -13.73
C GLN A 113 12.00 1.59 -13.29
N ALA A 114 11.37 0.98 -12.26
CA ALA A 114 10.09 1.40 -11.70
C ALA A 114 10.12 2.71 -10.90
N ARG A 115 11.30 3.36 -10.74
CA ARG A 115 11.39 4.72 -10.20
C ARG A 115 10.92 5.78 -11.18
N SER A 116 10.93 5.46 -12.49
CA SER A 116 10.40 6.34 -13.52
C SER A 116 8.89 6.54 -13.35
N PRO A 117 8.35 7.77 -13.54
CA PRO A 117 6.90 7.99 -13.53
C PRO A 117 6.13 7.07 -14.49
N ALA A 118 6.72 6.74 -15.63
CA ALA A 118 6.12 5.86 -16.64
C ALA A 118 5.89 4.42 -16.13
N ALA A 119 6.82 3.93 -15.30
CA ALA A 119 6.80 2.56 -14.76
C ALA A 119 6.26 2.49 -13.32
N SER A 120 5.82 3.61 -12.75
CA SER A 120 5.37 3.71 -11.35
C SER A 120 4.23 2.76 -11.00
N ARG A 121 3.39 2.38 -11.97
CA ARG A 121 2.30 1.40 -11.80
C ARG A 121 2.78 0.02 -11.36
N LEU A 122 4.02 -0.36 -11.70
CA LEU A 122 4.59 -1.66 -11.31
C LEU A 122 5.30 -1.62 -9.95
N GLN A 123 5.54 -0.42 -9.42
CA GLN A 123 6.44 -0.21 -8.29
C GLN A 123 6.00 -0.99 -7.03
N VAL A 124 4.70 -1.00 -6.72
CA VAL A 124 4.20 -1.70 -5.53
C VAL A 124 4.37 -3.21 -5.67
N GLY A 125 3.99 -3.79 -6.81
CA GLY A 125 4.13 -5.22 -7.06
C GLY A 125 5.60 -5.68 -7.00
N ILE A 126 6.52 -4.89 -7.57
CA ILE A 126 7.95 -5.16 -7.52
C ILE A 126 8.47 -5.08 -6.07
N LEU A 127 8.08 -4.06 -5.30
CA LEU A 127 8.48 -3.93 -3.89
C LEU A 127 7.96 -5.09 -3.03
N CYS A 128 6.73 -5.54 -3.27
CA CYS A 128 6.15 -6.71 -2.61
C CYS A 128 6.95 -7.99 -2.92
N CYS A 129 7.24 -8.24 -4.20
CA CYS A 129 8.07 -9.37 -4.63
C CYS A 129 9.47 -9.31 -4.01
N TRP A 130 10.09 -8.14 -4.03
CA TRP A 130 11.41 -7.94 -3.44
C TRP A 130 11.40 -8.20 -1.94
N ALA A 131 10.33 -7.80 -1.24
CA ALA A 131 10.19 -8.04 0.18
C ALA A 131 10.17 -9.55 0.50
N GLU A 132 9.37 -10.33 -0.23
CA GLU A 132 9.27 -11.78 -0.05
C GLU A 132 10.61 -12.48 -0.35
N LEU A 133 11.32 -12.09 -1.42
CA LEU A 133 12.64 -12.66 -1.77
C LEU A 133 13.73 -12.36 -0.72
N ASN A 134 13.73 -11.16 -0.14
CA ASN A 134 14.69 -10.87 0.94
C ASN A 134 14.42 -11.74 2.17
N VAL A 135 13.16 -12.01 2.49
CA VAL A 135 12.81 -12.89 3.62
C VAL A 135 13.22 -14.34 3.35
N SER A 136 13.05 -14.86 2.12
CA SER A 136 13.50 -16.22 1.79
C SER A 136 15.01 -16.41 1.97
N LEU A 137 15.79 -15.36 1.74
CA LEU A 137 17.24 -15.32 1.99
C LEU A 137 17.63 -15.01 3.45
N GLY A 138 16.67 -14.96 4.37
CA GLY A 138 16.92 -14.63 5.79
C GLY A 138 17.22 -13.15 6.07
N GLN A 139 17.03 -12.26 5.08
CA GLN A 139 17.24 -10.82 5.20
C GLN A 139 15.96 -10.10 5.66
N THR A 140 15.41 -10.52 6.80
CA THR A 140 14.07 -10.11 7.25
C THR A 140 13.94 -8.60 7.49
N GLU A 141 15.00 -7.92 7.93
CA GLU A 141 15.01 -6.45 8.07
C GLU A 141 14.82 -5.74 6.73
N GLN A 142 15.54 -6.20 5.69
CA GLN A 142 15.42 -5.63 4.35
C GLN A 142 14.04 -5.93 3.76
N GLY A 143 13.54 -7.17 3.93
CA GLY A 143 12.19 -7.55 3.53
C GLY A 143 11.12 -6.67 4.16
N SER A 144 11.21 -6.45 5.47
CA SER A 144 10.29 -5.58 6.22
C SER A 144 10.32 -4.13 5.73
N ALA A 145 11.52 -3.59 5.46
CA ALA A 145 11.67 -2.23 4.94
C ALA A 145 11.04 -2.08 3.54
N ARG A 146 11.17 -3.10 2.67
CA ARG A 146 10.52 -3.11 1.35
C ARG A 146 9.00 -3.22 1.45
N ALA A 147 8.48 -4.07 2.35
CA ALA A 147 7.04 -4.18 2.59
C ALA A 147 6.43 -2.87 3.11
N GLN A 148 7.10 -2.19 4.05
CA GLN A 148 6.68 -0.86 4.51
C GLN A 148 6.73 0.20 3.40
N LEU A 149 7.71 0.10 2.50
CA LEU A 149 7.77 1.01 1.35
C LEU A 149 6.64 0.74 0.36
N ALA A 150 6.31 -0.54 0.12
CA ALA A 150 5.16 -0.94 -0.71
C ALA A 150 3.85 -0.37 -0.15
N LEU A 151 3.61 -0.50 1.16
CA LEU A 151 2.47 0.08 1.85
C LEU A 151 2.39 1.60 1.67
N ARG A 152 3.52 2.30 1.83
CA ARG A 152 3.59 3.76 1.64
C ARG A 152 3.37 4.21 0.19
N LYS A 153 3.61 3.33 -0.79
CA LYS A 153 3.44 3.63 -2.22
C LYS A 153 2.10 3.20 -2.79
N ALA A 154 1.43 2.24 -2.17
CA ALA A 154 0.13 1.74 -2.61
C ALA A 154 -0.96 2.83 -2.56
N ARG A 155 -1.69 2.98 -3.66
CA ARG A 155 -2.79 3.94 -3.82
C ARG A 155 -4.06 3.26 -4.33
N LEU A 156 -3.91 2.24 -5.17
CA LEU A 156 -5.05 1.52 -5.76
C LEU A 156 -5.49 0.35 -4.86
N PRO A 157 -6.77 -0.07 -4.90
CA PRO A 157 -7.26 -1.15 -4.04
C PRO A 157 -6.49 -2.47 -4.18
N HIS A 158 -6.07 -2.82 -5.41
CA HIS A 158 -5.28 -4.03 -5.66
C HIS A 158 -3.84 -3.90 -5.15
N GLU A 159 -3.26 -2.70 -5.21
CA GLU A 159 -1.93 -2.41 -4.65
C GLU A 159 -1.94 -2.52 -3.13
N LEU A 160 -2.95 -1.92 -2.48
CA LEU A 160 -3.14 -1.98 -1.04
C LEU A 160 -3.36 -3.41 -0.58
N PHE A 161 -4.16 -4.19 -1.32
CA PHE A 161 -4.36 -5.61 -1.04
C PHE A 161 -3.03 -6.37 -0.99
N HIS A 162 -2.22 -6.28 -2.06
CA HIS A 162 -0.95 -7.02 -2.13
C HIS A 162 0.07 -6.51 -1.09
N ALA A 163 0.14 -5.20 -0.87
CA ALA A 163 1.05 -4.63 0.12
C ALA A 163 0.70 -5.06 1.55
N HIS A 164 -0.58 -5.09 1.90
CA HIS A 164 -1.04 -5.60 3.20
C HIS A 164 -0.87 -7.11 3.34
N LEU A 165 -1.16 -7.88 2.28
CA LEU A 165 -0.96 -9.33 2.29
C LEU A 165 0.52 -9.69 2.54
N VAL A 166 1.44 -9.05 1.82
CA VAL A 166 2.88 -9.28 1.98
C VAL A 166 3.38 -8.80 3.32
N ALA A 167 2.97 -7.61 3.78
CA ALA A 167 3.32 -7.14 5.12
C ALA A 167 2.84 -8.11 6.21
N GLY A 168 1.60 -8.62 6.08
CA GLY A 168 1.04 -9.61 6.98
C GLY A 168 1.89 -10.88 7.08
N ARG A 169 2.37 -11.40 5.94
CA ARG A 169 3.25 -12.58 5.89
C ARG A 169 4.61 -12.32 6.52
N ILE A 170 5.24 -11.21 6.17
CA ILE A 170 6.60 -10.88 6.62
C ILE A 170 6.65 -10.57 8.11
N PHE A 171 5.65 -9.85 8.63
CA PHE A 171 5.62 -9.52 10.06
C PHE A 171 5.19 -10.70 10.95
N GLY A 172 4.72 -11.83 10.39
CA GLY A 172 4.28 -12.97 11.20
C GLY A 172 5.34 -13.44 12.21
N GLU A 173 6.59 -13.54 11.76
CA GLU A 173 7.72 -13.98 12.59
C GLU A 173 8.22 -12.91 13.57
N LEU A 174 8.00 -11.63 13.25
CA LEU A 174 8.57 -10.49 13.96
C LEU A 174 7.60 -9.85 14.97
N ASP A 175 6.36 -9.67 14.54
CA ASP A 175 5.29 -9.02 15.28
C ASP A 175 3.93 -9.64 14.85
N PRO A 176 3.49 -10.70 15.55
CA PRO A 176 2.24 -11.40 15.22
C PRO A 176 1.00 -10.50 15.27
N LYS A 177 1.00 -9.45 16.10
CA LYS A 177 -0.12 -8.50 16.18
C LYS A 177 -0.19 -7.64 14.92
N LYS A 178 0.96 -7.10 14.50
CA LYS A 178 1.07 -6.31 13.27
C LYS A 178 0.79 -7.14 12.03
N ALA A 179 1.25 -8.39 12.02
CA ALA A 179 0.91 -9.38 10.99
C ALA A 179 -0.60 -9.54 10.86
N ARG A 180 -1.29 -9.79 11.99
CA ARG A 180 -2.75 -9.94 12.03
C ARG A 180 -3.47 -8.70 11.51
N TYR A 181 -3.10 -7.51 11.98
CA TYR A 181 -3.68 -6.25 11.51
C TYR A 181 -3.62 -6.12 9.98
N HIS A 182 -2.46 -6.41 9.39
CA HIS A 182 -2.31 -6.34 7.94
C HIS A 182 -3.07 -7.45 7.20
N LEU A 183 -3.17 -8.65 7.75
CA LEU A 183 -3.98 -9.73 7.17
C LEU A 183 -5.48 -9.41 7.20
N GLU A 184 -6.00 -8.83 8.29
CA GLU A 184 -7.39 -8.37 8.39
C GLU A 184 -7.69 -7.28 7.34
N LEU A 185 -6.77 -6.32 7.15
CA LEU A 185 -6.90 -5.32 6.09
C LEU A 185 -6.87 -5.93 4.68
N ALA A 186 -5.97 -6.89 4.43
CA ALA A 186 -5.92 -7.61 3.16
C ALA A 186 -7.24 -8.37 2.91
N GLN A 187 -7.84 -8.97 3.95
CA GLN A 187 -9.13 -9.64 3.87
C GLN A 187 -10.25 -8.68 3.49
N HIS A 188 -10.31 -7.49 4.09
CA HIS A 188 -11.30 -6.48 3.72
C HIS A 188 -11.14 -5.97 2.27
N LEU A 189 -9.91 -5.99 1.75
CA LEU A 189 -9.60 -5.59 0.37
C LEU A 189 -9.73 -6.75 -0.64
N ALA A 190 -10.02 -7.96 -0.17
CA ALA A 190 -10.19 -9.16 -0.98
C ALA A 190 -11.57 -9.21 -1.66
N VAL A 191 -11.80 -8.28 -2.60
CA VAL A 191 -13.11 -8.13 -3.26
C VAL A 191 -13.38 -9.28 -4.25
N THR A 192 -12.34 -9.83 -4.89
CA THR A 192 -12.45 -10.93 -5.87
C THR A 192 -12.28 -12.31 -5.22
N PRO A 193 -12.90 -13.38 -5.77
CA PRO A 193 -12.75 -14.75 -5.25
C PRO A 193 -11.29 -15.21 -5.11
N GLU A 194 -10.44 -14.83 -6.06
CA GLU A 194 -9.02 -15.20 -6.11
C GLU A 194 -8.26 -14.53 -4.95
N ARG A 195 -8.56 -13.26 -4.67
CA ARG A 195 -7.95 -12.54 -3.54
C ARG A 195 -8.41 -13.08 -2.20
N ARG A 196 -9.67 -13.54 -2.09
CA ARG A 196 -10.15 -14.19 -0.87
C ARG A 196 -9.40 -15.49 -0.64
N PHE A 197 -9.24 -16.30 -1.68
CA PHE A 197 -8.45 -17.53 -1.62
C PHE A 197 -7.00 -17.29 -1.16
N LEU A 198 -6.37 -16.20 -1.64
CA LEU A 198 -4.99 -15.83 -1.25
C LEU A 198 -4.85 -15.43 0.23
N VAL A 199 -5.92 -14.94 0.86
CA VAL A 199 -5.96 -14.58 2.28
C VAL A 199 -6.33 -15.80 3.14
N GLU A 200 -7.22 -16.66 2.65
CA GLU A 200 -7.71 -17.86 3.35
C GLU A 200 -6.67 -19.00 3.41
N ASN A 201 -5.72 -19.03 2.47
CA ASN A 201 -4.60 -19.99 2.47
C ASN A 201 -3.24 -19.30 2.68
N PRO A 202 -2.93 -18.78 3.88
CA PRO A 202 -1.61 -18.27 4.18
C PRO A 202 -0.62 -19.45 4.25
N ARG A 203 0.42 -19.43 3.41
CA ARG A 203 1.56 -20.35 3.55
C ARG A 203 2.25 -20.06 4.89
N VAL A 204 1.93 -20.91 5.87
CA VAL A 204 2.56 -21.09 7.19
C VAL A 204 2.51 -19.87 8.12
N GLN A 205 1.75 -19.98 9.22
CA GLN A 205 2.28 -19.74 10.58
C GLN A 205 1.27 -20.13 11.68
N PRO A 206 1.76 -20.46 12.90
CA PRO A 206 1.01 -21.17 13.93
C PRO A 206 0.01 -20.26 14.64
N SER A 207 -1.07 -20.87 15.15
CA SER A 207 -1.88 -20.25 16.20
C SER A 207 -1.14 -20.35 17.54
N PRO A 208 -1.03 -19.26 18.33
CA PRO A 208 -1.02 -19.48 19.76
C PRO A 208 -1.69 -18.40 20.63
N ASN A 209 -1.90 -18.84 21.86
CA ASN A 209 -2.61 -18.22 22.96
C ASN A 209 -2.06 -16.86 23.39
N LEU A 210 -3.00 -15.99 23.75
CA LEU A 210 -2.79 -14.70 24.38
C LEU A 210 -2.18 -14.86 25.78
N VAL A 211 -1.01 -14.24 25.99
CA VAL A 211 -0.63 -13.75 27.32
C VAL A 211 -0.36 -12.25 27.17
N LEU A 212 -1.29 -11.46 27.72
CA LEU A 212 -1.20 -10.01 27.85
C LEU A 212 -0.32 -9.66 29.07
N LYS A 213 0.59 -8.71 28.91
CA LYS A 213 1.04 -7.86 30.02
C LYS A 213 0.46 -6.47 29.81
N ASP A 214 -0.20 -5.97 30.84
CA ASP A 214 -0.98 -4.74 30.87
C ASP A 214 -0.13 -3.48 30.65
N LEU A 215 -0.28 -2.87 29.47
CA LEU A 215 -0.22 -1.41 29.26
C LEU A 215 -1.28 -1.05 28.21
N GLY A 216 -2.06 0.00 28.50
CA GLY A 216 -3.41 0.20 27.96
C GLY A 216 -3.54 0.49 26.46
N ARG A 217 -4.72 0.20 25.92
CA ARG A 217 -5.15 0.52 24.55
C ARG A 217 -5.75 1.93 24.51
N ILE A 218 -5.26 2.77 23.61
CA ILE A 218 -5.78 4.12 23.32
C ILE A 218 -6.61 4.07 22.05
N LYS A 219 -7.91 4.34 22.18
CA LYS A 219 -8.84 4.44 21.04
C LYS A 219 -9.25 5.87 20.78
N VAL A 220 -9.32 6.25 19.50
CA VAL A 220 -9.90 7.51 19.02
C VAL A 220 -11.13 7.17 18.19
N ASN A 221 -12.31 7.33 18.77
CA ASN A 221 -13.60 7.04 18.12
C ASN A 221 -14.32 8.33 17.73
N LEU A 222 -14.97 8.34 16.59
CA LEU A 222 -15.96 9.36 16.26
C LEU A 222 -17.25 9.13 17.05
N LEU A 223 -17.83 10.22 17.55
CA LEU A 223 -19.17 10.21 18.14
C LEU A 223 -20.10 11.08 17.29
N ARG A 224 -21.43 10.93 17.47
CA ARG A 224 -22.43 11.69 16.71
C ARG A 224 -22.18 13.21 16.75
N GLY A 225 -22.34 13.87 15.60
CA GLY A 225 -22.13 15.31 15.43
C GLY A 225 -20.66 15.74 15.52
N THR A 226 -20.37 16.74 16.35
CA THR A 226 -19.03 17.28 16.59
C THR A 226 -18.43 16.73 17.88
N ALA A 227 -18.51 15.43 18.12
CA ALA A 227 -17.92 14.83 19.32
C ALA A 227 -16.96 13.70 18.95
N LEU A 228 -15.91 13.55 19.74
CA LEU A 228 -14.89 12.52 19.62
C LEU A 228 -14.70 11.87 20.98
N GLU A 229 -14.36 10.59 21.01
CA GLU A 229 -13.93 9.89 22.21
C GLU A 229 -12.44 9.58 22.09
N VAL A 230 -11.64 10.05 23.04
CA VAL A 230 -10.21 9.74 23.14
C VAL A 230 -9.99 9.04 24.47
N ASN A 231 -9.63 7.76 24.43
CA ASN A 231 -9.40 6.97 25.65
C ASN A 231 -10.58 7.03 26.65
N GLY A 232 -11.81 6.96 26.14
CA GLY A 232 -13.05 7.06 26.93
C GLY A 232 -13.45 8.49 27.35
N ALA A 233 -12.61 9.49 27.10
CA ALA A 233 -12.94 10.89 27.36
C ALA A 233 -13.64 11.51 26.14
N ARG A 234 -14.86 12.02 26.35
CA ARG A 234 -15.63 12.72 25.32
C ARG A 234 -15.11 14.15 25.16
N VAL A 235 -14.69 14.49 23.94
CA VAL A 235 -14.18 15.79 23.55
C VAL A 235 -15.10 16.40 22.49
N SER A 236 -15.45 17.67 22.65
CA SER A 236 -16.13 18.38 21.56
C SER A 236 -15.14 18.72 20.45
N ALA A 237 -15.50 18.41 19.21
CA ALA A 237 -14.86 18.85 17.98
C ALA A 237 -15.02 20.36 17.72
N ASN A 238 -15.73 21.11 18.56
CA ASN A 238 -15.60 22.57 18.62
C ASN A 238 -14.39 23.01 19.47
N GLY A 239 -13.88 22.13 20.35
CA GLY A 239 -12.79 22.41 21.28
C GLY A 239 -11.40 22.08 20.75
N THR A 240 -11.18 20.91 20.12
CA THR A 240 -9.86 20.52 19.57
C THR A 240 -9.91 19.45 18.43
N PRO A 241 -10.70 19.65 17.36
CA PRO A 241 -10.86 18.65 16.28
C PRO A 241 -9.53 18.29 15.61
N ARG A 242 -8.65 19.29 15.42
CA ARG A 242 -7.35 19.13 14.78
C ARG A 242 -6.36 18.29 15.60
N ALA A 243 -6.49 18.24 16.92
CA ALA A 243 -5.64 17.44 17.79
C ALA A 243 -5.99 15.94 17.69
N ALA A 244 -7.28 15.62 17.58
CA ALA A 244 -7.74 14.25 17.35
C ALA A 244 -7.49 13.79 15.90
N LEU A 245 -7.67 14.68 14.92
CA LEU A 245 -7.29 14.44 13.52
C LEU A 245 -5.78 14.16 13.40
N LEU A 246 -4.95 14.93 14.10
CA LEU A 246 -3.51 14.69 14.18
C LEU A 246 -3.19 13.32 14.78
N LEU A 247 -3.86 12.94 15.88
CA LEU A 247 -3.69 11.61 16.46
C LEU A 247 -4.07 10.52 15.47
N ALA A 248 -5.27 10.58 14.88
CA ALA A 248 -5.71 9.59 13.91
C ALA A 248 -4.81 9.52 12.67
N TYR A 249 -4.28 10.65 12.20
CA TYR A 249 -3.29 10.69 11.12
C TYR A 249 -1.99 9.99 11.53
N LEU A 250 -1.49 10.25 12.74
CA LEU A 250 -0.29 9.58 13.26
C LEU A 250 -0.50 8.08 13.49
N ILE A 251 -1.71 7.67 13.88
CA ILE A 251 -2.09 6.24 14.05
C ILE A 251 -2.01 5.52 12.69
N GLN A 252 -2.43 6.18 11.62
CA GLN A 252 -2.40 5.59 10.27
C GLN A 252 -1.02 5.55 9.64
N ASN A 253 -0.16 6.53 9.95
CA ASN A 253 1.12 6.70 9.27
C ASN A 253 2.35 6.28 10.10
N ASP A 254 2.16 5.85 11.36
CA ASP A 254 3.22 5.45 12.30
C ASP A 254 4.34 6.51 12.43
N GLY A 255 3.89 7.78 12.44
CA GLY A 255 4.75 8.95 12.54
C GLY A 255 5.08 9.63 11.22
N GLU A 256 5.26 10.95 11.26
CA GLU A 256 5.51 11.77 10.07
C GLU A 256 6.28 13.05 10.41
N SER A 257 6.90 13.68 9.41
CA SER A 257 7.53 14.99 9.56
C SER A 257 6.50 16.08 9.86
N ILE A 258 6.83 17.03 10.75
CA ILE A 258 5.94 18.16 11.10
C ILE A 258 5.58 18.98 9.85
N ALA A 259 6.49 19.07 8.89
CA ALA A 259 6.27 19.81 7.66
C ALA A 259 5.20 19.15 6.77
N GLU A 260 5.26 17.83 6.61
CA GLU A 260 4.28 17.07 5.83
C GLU A 260 2.90 17.06 6.52
N ILE A 261 2.89 16.86 7.84
CA ILE A 261 1.67 16.97 8.66
C ILE A 261 1.02 18.35 8.51
N ALA A 262 1.83 19.40 8.53
CA ALA A 262 1.37 20.78 8.41
C ALA A 262 0.74 21.08 7.04
N GLU A 263 1.22 20.46 5.97
CA GLU A 263 0.65 20.62 4.63
C GLU A 263 -0.67 19.85 4.47
N GLN A 264 -0.79 18.71 5.15
CA GLN A 264 -1.92 17.80 5.01
C GLN A 264 -3.11 18.16 5.94
N ILE A 265 -2.81 18.52 7.20
CA ILE A 265 -3.83 18.70 8.24
C ILE A 265 -4.28 20.15 8.37
N LEU A 266 -3.37 21.10 8.14
CA LEU A 266 -3.72 22.52 8.29
C LEU A 266 -4.20 23.08 6.94
N PRO A 267 -5.26 23.90 6.93
CA PRO A 267 -5.69 24.56 5.70
C PRO A 267 -4.58 25.48 5.16
N PRO A 268 -4.47 25.63 3.84
CA PRO A 268 -3.53 26.58 3.24
C PRO A 268 -3.78 27.99 3.78
N GLU A 269 -2.72 28.71 4.14
CA GLU A 269 -2.87 30.09 4.60
C GLU A 269 -3.35 30.98 3.46
N THR A 270 -4.48 31.65 3.65
CA THR A 270 -5.08 32.58 2.67
C THR A 270 -4.39 33.94 2.63
N ALA A 271 -3.45 34.20 3.53
CA ALA A 271 -2.75 35.48 3.64
C ALA A 271 -1.41 35.47 2.89
N ILE A 272 -1.11 36.57 2.17
CA ILE A 272 0.16 36.79 1.50
C ILE A 272 1.27 36.97 2.56
N LYS A 273 1.97 35.87 2.87
CA LYS A 273 3.18 35.85 3.70
C LYS A 273 4.32 35.24 2.90
N SER A 274 5.57 35.54 3.25
CA SER A 274 6.72 34.82 2.70
C SER A 274 6.63 33.32 3.02
N ALA A 275 7.11 32.48 2.10
CA ALA A 275 7.02 31.02 2.20
C ALA A 275 7.61 30.45 3.51
N ASP A 276 8.74 31.00 3.95
CA ASP A 276 9.42 30.56 5.18
C ASP A 276 8.62 30.88 6.44
N LYS A 277 7.97 32.07 6.49
CA LYS A 277 7.12 32.46 7.62
C LYS A 277 5.85 31.61 7.67
N ALA A 278 5.24 31.33 6.51
CA ALA A 278 4.09 30.44 6.41
C ALA A 278 4.43 29.00 6.84
N ARG A 279 5.64 28.52 6.55
CA ARG A 279 6.10 27.18 6.98
C ARG A 279 6.35 27.12 8.49
N SER A 280 7.01 28.14 9.06
CA SER A 280 7.26 28.26 10.49
C SER A 280 5.96 28.36 11.30
N ASP A 281 5.01 29.20 10.86
CA ASP A 281 3.72 29.39 11.53
C ASP A 281 2.89 28.09 11.53
N ARG A 282 2.91 27.34 10.41
CA ARG A 282 2.25 26.03 10.33
C ARG A 282 2.88 25.00 11.26
N ALA A 283 4.21 24.94 11.32
CA ALA A 283 4.92 24.05 12.26
C ALA A 283 4.59 24.38 13.73
N ALA A 284 4.46 25.67 14.07
CA ALA A 284 4.05 26.11 15.41
C ALA A 284 2.62 25.65 15.76
N ARG A 285 1.68 25.72 14.81
CA ARG A 285 0.30 25.22 14.99
C ARG A 285 0.25 23.71 15.19
N VAL A 286 1.03 22.94 14.44
CA VAL A 286 1.14 21.48 14.66
C VAL A 286 1.64 21.18 16.08
N ARG A 287 2.65 21.91 16.57
CA ARG A 287 3.14 21.76 17.96
C ARG A 287 2.08 22.13 19.00
N GLN A 288 1.25 23.13 18.73
CA GLN A 288 0.13 23.49 19.60
C GLN A 288 -0.90 22.35 19.67
N HIS A 289 -1.28 21.75 18.54
CA HIS A 289 -2.19 20.61 18.50
C HIS A 289 -1.59 19.37 19.15
N LEU A 290 -0.29 19.13 19.01
CA LEU A 290 0.41 18.05 19.68
C LEU A 290 0.39 18.20 21.21
N ASN A 291 0.57 19.41 21.72
CA ASN A 291 0.43 19.66 23.16
C ASN A 291 -1.01 19.45 23.64
N GLN A 292 -2.01 19.74 22.80
CA GLN A 292 -3.40 19.42 23.09
C GLN A 292 -3.64 17.90 23.10
N SER A 293 -3.11 17.16 22.12
CA SER A 293 -3.21 15.70 22.06
C SER A 293 -2.61 15.02 23.29
N ARG A 294 -1.42 15.44 23.74
CA ARG A 294 -0.79 14.93 24.98
C ARG A 294 -1.65 15.17 26.21
N ARG A 295 -2.29 16.34 26.31
CA ARG A 295 -3.21 16.65 27.41
C ARG A 295 -4.48 15.82 27.38
N LEU A 296 -5.02 15.55 26.19
CA LEU A 296 -6.19 14.68 26.02
C LEU A 296 -5.92 13.25 26.46
N ILE A 297 -4.72 12.74 26.19
CA ILE A 297 -4.32 11.39 26.58
C ILE A 297 -3.93 11.31 28.06
N GLY A 298 -3.46 12.43 28.63
CA GLY A 298 -2.98 12.48 30.02
C GLY A 298 -1.53 11.99 30.18
N ASP A 299 -0.86 11.66 29.08
CA ASP A 299 0.56 11.30 29.07
C ASP A 299 1.33 12.10 28.02
N SER A 300 2.40 12.77 28.46
CA SER A 300 3.31 13.52 27.59
C SER A 300 4.15 12.65 26.66
N SER A 301 4.37 11.37 27.02
CA SER A 301 5.16 10.41 26.23
C SER A 301 4.35 9.66 25.17
N SER A 302 3.03 9.88 25.14
CA SER A 302 2.10 9.29 24.17
C SER A 302 2.29 9.81 22.75
N VAL A 303 2.77 11.05 22.59
CA VAL A 303 3.13 11.62 21.28
C VAL A 303 4.53 12.18 21.40
N VAL A 304 5.49 11.64 20.66
CA VAL A 304 6.90 12.03 20.74
C VAL A 304 7.22 12.95 19.56
N CYS A 305 7.99 14.00 19.83
CA CYS A 305 8.46 14.96 18.84
C CYS A 305 9.98 15.10 18.97
N LYS A 306 10.75 14.62 18.00
CA LYS A 306 12.22 14.76 17.98
C LYS A 306 12.71 15.04 16.57
N GLY A 307 13.64 15.99 16.43
CA GLY A 307 14.24 16.31 15.12
C GLY A 307 13.23 16.75 14.05
N GLY A 308 12.07 17.32 14.45
CA GLY A 308 11.01 17.72 13.52
C GLY A 308 10.14 16.56 13.01
N ARG A 309 10.30 15.35 13.54
CA ARG A 309 9.42 14.20 13.30
C ARG A 309 8.53 13.93 14.50
N LEU A 310 7.29 13.53 14.23
CA LEU A 310 6.29 13.13 15.20
C LEU A 310 6.04 11.64 15.09
N TRP A 311 5.85 10.95 16.20
CA TRP A 311 5.38 9.57 16.24
C TRP A 311 4.61 9.30 17.51
N LEU A 312 3.88 8.20 17.54
CA LEU A 312 3.12 7.77 18.72
C LEU A 312 3.99 6.94 19.65
N GLY A 313 3.75 7.05 20.95
CA GLY A 313 4.45 6.27 21.95
C GLY A 313 4.21 4.77 21.74
N HIS A 314 5.28 4.01 21.56
CA HIS A 314 5.23 2.56 21.32
C HIS A 314 4.77 1.75 22.53
N GLN A 315 4.66 2.38 23.70
CA GLN A 315 4.14 1.78 24.93
C GLN A 315 2.60 1.63 24.95
N TYR A 316 1.91 2.12 23.93
CA TYR A 316 0.45 2.06 23.81
C TYR A 316 0.01 1.31 22.55
N GLU A 317 -1.12 0.63 22.63
CA GLU A 317 -1.83 0.10 21.46
C GLU A 317 -2.79 1.17 20.94
N TRP A 318 -2.68 1.56 19.66
CA TRP A 318 -3.43 2.68 19.10
C TRP A 318 -4.46 2.24 18.07
N GLU A 319 -5.65 2.84 18.10
CA GLU A 319 -6.73 2.55 17.16
C GLU A 319 -7.54 3.81 16.83
N SER A 320 -8.02 3.90 15.58
CA SER A 320 -8.98 4.94 15.19
C SER A 320 -9.94 4.49 14.10
N ASP A 321 -11.23 4.80 14.28
CA ASP A 321 -12.30 4.57 13.30
C ASP A 321 -12.44 5.71 12.27
N LEU A 322 -11.69 6.80 12.44
CA LEU A 322 -11.79 8.01 11.62
C LEU A 322 -11.60 7.72 10.14
N ARG A 323 -10.69 6.80 9.79
CA ARG A 323 -10.46 6.40 8.40
C ARG A 323 -11.71 5.79 7.78
N LEU A 324 -12.36 4.87 8.50
CA LEU A 324 -13.56 4.15 8.05
C LEU A 324 -14.73 5.10 7.89
N ALA A 325 -14.89 6.04 8.82
CA ALA A 325 -15.91 7.07 8.75
C ALA A 325 -15.73 7.94 7.49
N VAL A 326 -14.51 8.40 7.23
CA VAL A 326 -14.18 9.22 6.06
C VAL A 326 -14.44 8.47 4.77
N ILE A 327 -14.04 7.19 4.69
CA ILE A 327 -14.34 6.32 3.55
C ILE A 327 -15.86 6.21 3.31
N GLY A 328 -16.64 6.08 4.38
CA GLY A 328 -18.08 5.91 4.29
C GLY A 328 -18.85 7.20 3.96
N GLY A 329 -18.23 8.37 4.03
CA GLY A 329 -18.87 9.70 3.90
C GLY A 329 -19.94 9.99 4.97
N LYS A 330 -20.30 8.97 5.75
CA LYS A 330 -21.29 8.95 6.81
C LYS A 330 -20.77 8.08 7.94
N PHE A 331 -20.99 8.51 9.17
CA PHE A 331 -20.72 7.70 10.35
C PHE A 331 -22.00 7.58 11.17
N HIS A 332 -22.42 6.35 11.45
CA HIS A 332 -23.75 6.04 12.02
C HIS A 332 -24.93 6.68 11.25
N GLY A 333 -24.79 6.88 9.94
CA GLY A 333 -25.85 7.41 9.06
C GLY A 333 -25.89 8.94 8.92
N GLU A 334 -25.04 9.68 9.64
CA GLU A 334 -24.93 11.15 9.56
C GLU A 334 -23.69 11.57 8.77
N GLU A 335 -23.78 12.69 8.04
CA GLU A 335 -22.64 13.26 7.30
C GLU A 335 -21.55 13.77 8.26
N ILE A 336 -20.29 13.57 7.88
CA ILE A 336 -19.15 14.05 8.64
C ILE A 336 -19.10 15.58 8.56
N SER A 337 -18.98 16.24 9.71
CA SER A 337 -18.94 17.70 9.79
C SER A 337 -17.84 18.30 8.89
N PRO A 338 -18.11 19.37 8.13
CA PRO A 338 -17.11 20.09 7.33
C PRO A 338 -15.93 20.62 8.15
N LEU A 339 -16.10 20.83 9.46
CA LEU A 339 -15.01 21.22 10.36
C LEU A 339 -13.96 20.12 10.55
N LEU A 340 -14.31 18.87 10.23
CA LEU A 340 -13.40 17.74 10.15
C LEU A 340 -12.79 17.60 8.75
N ALA A 341 -13.28 18.28 7.70
CA ALA A 341 -12.74 18.18 6.34
C ALA A 341 -11.38 18.90 6.24
N CYS A 342 -10.31 18.17 6.54
CA CYS A 342 -8.96 18.59 6.17
C CYS A 342 -8.71 18.31 4.67
N PRO A 343 -7.75 18.99 4.03
CA PRO A 343 -7.37 18.71 2.64
C PRO A 343 -7.04 17.23 2.39
N TRP A 344 -6.36 16.55 3.32
CA TRP A 344 -6.10 15.10 3.22
C TRP A 344 -7.37 14.23 3.26
N LEU A 345 -8.45 14.72 3.88
CA LEU A 345 -9.75 14.06 3.95
C LEU A 345 -10.57 14.28 2.67
N GLU A 346 -10.46 15.46 2.05
CA GLU A 346 -10.98 15.70 0.70
C GLU A 346 -10.23 14.82 -0.32
N GLU A 347 -8.90 14.68 -0.19
CA GLU A 347 -8.09 13.80 -1.04
C GLU A 347 -8.47 12.32 -0.87
N LEU A 348 -8.67 11.85 0.36
CA LEU A 348 -9.24 10.52 0.64
C LEU A 348 -10.63 10.36 0.02
N THR A 349 -11.53 11.32 0.22
CA THR A 349 -12.89 11.30 -0.32
C THR A 349 -12.89 11.28 -1.84
N PHE A 350 -12.00 12.04 -2.49
CA PHE A 350 -11.85 12.09 -3.94
C PHE A 350 -11.24 10.80 -4.52
N THR A 351 -10.24 10.25 -3.84
CA THR A 351 -9.57 9.00 -4.24
C THR A 351 -10.54 7.80 -4.17
N LEU A 352 -11.49 7.85 -3.23
CA LEU A 352 -12.47 6.80 -2.99
C LEU A 352 -13.82 7.05 -3.71
N GLY A 353 -14.19 8.30 -3.98
CA GLY A 353 -15.46 8.67 -4.60
C GLY A 353 -15.56 8.38 -6.11
N ARG A 354 -14.43 8.10 -6.79
CA ARG A 354 -14.44 7.73 -8.21
C ARG A 354 -14.95 6.32 -8.51
N SER A 355 -15.24 5.49 -7.50
CA SER A 355 -15.83 4.15 -7.70
C SER A 355 -17.36 4.13 -7.81
N HIS A 356 -18.04 5.25 -7.53
CA HIS A 356 -19.49 5.36 -7.71
C HIS A 356 -19.89 6.71 -8.28
N HIS A 357 -19.59 6.92 -9.57
CA HIS A 357 -20.48 7.62 -10.49
C HIS A 357 -19.88 7.62 -11.90
N ARG A 358 -20.49 6.85 -12.79
CA ARG A 358 -20.70 7.30 -14.18
C ARG A 358 -22.19 7.07 -14.51
N PRO A 359 -22.76 7.98 -15.33
CA PRO A 359 -24.20 8.10 -15.58
C PRO A 359 -24.84 6.83 -16.17
#